data_AF-A0A1M7L7X7-F1
#
_entry.id   AF-A0A1M7L7X7-F1
#
_cell.length_a   1.000
_cell.length_b   1.000
_cell.length_c   1.000
_cell.angle_alpha   90.00
_cell.angle_beta   90.00
_cell.angle_gamma   90.00
#
_symmetry.space_group_name_H-M   'P 1'
#
loop_
_entity.id
_entity.type
_entity.pdbx_description
1 polymer ?
#
loop_
_entity_poly.entity_id
_entity_poly.type
_entity_poly.pdbx_seq_one_letter_code
_entity_poly.pdbx_strand_id
1 'polypeptide(L)'
;VNMKDKGIQSIGYNYLNLADSYSITQKDPWGTNTSFRLNYLYRADGAKVRKTYSSGGGRGQSTTNKYTDYLDGFQYSFSETVAPCPWCRTSVAYEAEAFRDPGLFDPIPGTLDWQLDFVPTSEGFYSFTENRYIYQYRDHLGNARVNFAKNTTGALEVTDTNNYYAFGMNHIGGMKSLLGGYQNYKYNGKELQESGMYDYGARMYMPDLGRWGVVDPLAEQMRSHSPYNYAFNNPIRFIDPDGRSAVPPDDYVDPTGRYLGSDGATTKNTRIIYRSDWNNITSENGGSISTTATQALQASSSIVSVNSLQISADVNNANNETIADQTKERQLYLGLKVTRGDVPTAEVTSVRGADGIDGHATFLKGERMDPNTRELQSLVIDTSMTLLGGAHTHNLATRPIKNIPGTSADDVDAAAGHNTTVYSIDSWTGSQNGGNAIHRRTSEGVSTLNVGTTTNQNIGQAALNIHIDKQKHNR
;
A
#
# COMPACT_ATOMS: atom_id res chain seq x y z
N VAL A 1 -8.93 -28.49 -6.30
CA VAL A 1 -9.08 -28.05 -4.88
C VAL A 1 -10.58 -27.88 -4.58
N ASN A 2 -11.06 -28.08 -3.35
CA ASN A 2 -12.45 -27.80 -2.94
C ASN A 2 -12.48 -27.02 -1.62
N MET A 3 -13.60 -26.34 -1.35
CA MET A 3 -13.87 -25.62 -0.09
C MET A 3 -15.33 -25.84 0.30
N LYS A 4 -15.60 -27.02 0.88
CA LYS A 4 -16.96 -27.51 1.13
C LYS A 4 -17.75 -26.63 2.09
N ASP A 5 -17.08 -26.00 3.04
CA ASP A 5 -17.62 -25.01 3.98
C ASP A 5 -18.20 -23.78 3.26
N LYS A 6 -17.64 -23.42 2.10
CA LYS A 6 -18.11 -22.33 1.23
C LYS A 6 -19.03 -22.80 0.10
N GLY A 7 -19.37 -24.09 0.07
CA GLY A 7 -20.13 -24.69 -1.04
C GLY A 7 -19.33 -24.83 -2.35
N ILE A 8 -18.03 -24.56 -2.36
CA ILE A 8 -17.18 -24.66 -3.54
C ILE A 8 -16.78 -26.13 -3.73
N GLN A 9 -17.34 -26.76 -4.76
CA GLN A 9 -17.14 -28.17 -5.08
C GLN A 9 -15.80 -28.41 -5.77
N SER A 10 -15.38 -27.47 -6.61
CA SER A 10 -14.09 -27.54 -7.32
C SER A 10 -13.60 -26.16 -7.71
N ILE A 11 -12.28 -26.00 -7.70
CA ILE A 11 -11.54 -24.87 -8.27
C ILE A 11 -10.52 -25.44 -9.26
N GLY A 12 -10.60 -24.98 -10.51
CA GLY A 12 -9.60 -25.19 -11.55
C GLY A 12 -8.60 -24.04 -11.58
N TYR A 13 -7.38 -24.36 -12.03
CA TYR A 13 -6.27 -23.40 -12.12
C TYR A 13 -5.59 -23.55 -13.47
N ASN A 14 -5.16 -22.42 -14.03
CA ASN A 14 -4.37 -22.40 -15.24
C ASN A 14 -2.87 -22.61 -14.95
N TYR A 15 -2.04 -22.57 -15.99
CA TYR A 15 -0.59 -22.77 -15.89
C TYR A 15 0.15 -21.66 -15.10
N LEU A 16 -0.47 -20.50 -14.90
CA LEU A 16 0.04 -19.41 -14.05
C LEU A 16 -0.40 -19.55 -12.59
N ASN A 17 -1.08 -20.66 -12.23
CA ASN A 17 -1.68 -20.89 -10.93
C ASN A 17 -2.78 -19.85 -10.57
N LEU A 18 -3.40 -19.23 -11.59
CA LEU A 18 -4.59 -18.40 -11.42
C LEU A 18 -5.83 -19.27 -11.52
N ALA A 19 -6.77 -19.08 -10.61
CA ALA A 19 -8.01 -19.82 -10.63
C ALA A 19 -8.85 -19.43 -11.86
N ASP A 20 -9.24 -20.37 -12.70
CA ASP A 20 -9.94 -20.11 -13.97
C ASP A 20 -11.39 -20.60 -13.99
N SER A 21 -11.75 -21.47 -13.05
CA SER A 21 -13.06 -22.09 -13.00
C SER A 21 -13.45 -22.48 -11.57
N TYR A 22 -14.68 -22.16 -11.19
CA TYR A 22 -15.28 -22.53 -9.92
C TYR A 22 -16.62 -23.21 -10.17
N SER A 23 -16.85 -24.32 -9.45
CA SER A 23 -18.15 -24.97 -9.35
C SER A 23 -18.65 -24.79 -7.93
N ILE A 24 -19.77 -24.09 -7.75
CA ILE A 24 -20.28 -23.70 -6.43
C ILE A 24 -21.72 -24.18 -6.31
N THR A 25 -22.01 -24.86 -5.22
CA THR A 25 -23.36 -25.29 -4.84
C THR A 25 -23.60 -24.86 -3.40
N GLN A 26 -24.61 -24.02 -3.20
CA GLN A 26 -25.02 -23.52 -1.89
C GLN A 26 -26.51 -23.74 -1.69
N LYS A 27 -26.93 -23.82 -0.43
CA LYS A 27 -28.35 -23.82 -0.09
C LYS A 27 -28.85 -22.38 -0.02
N ASP A 28 -29.93 -22.09 -0.72
CA ASP A 28 -30.64 -20.84 -0.57
C ASP A 28 -31.30 -20.74 0.82
N PRO A 29 -31.86 -19.58 1.20
CA PRO A 29 -32.55 -19.42 2.50
C PRO A 29 -33.73 -20.38 2.73
N TRP A 30 -34.23 -21.04 1.68
CA TRP A 30 -35.31 -22.02 1.72
C TRP A 30 -34.80 -23.47 1.70
N GLY A 31 -33.48 -23.67 1.78
CA GLY A 31 -32.83 -24.98 1.86
C GLY A 31 -32.65 -25.68 0.51
N THR A 32 -32.94 -25.01 -0.60
CA THR A 32 -32.82 -25.54 -1.95
C THR A 32 -31.39 -25.37 -2.47
N ASN A 33 -30.83 -26.43 -3.05
CA ASN A 33 -29.50 -26.37 -3.63
C ASN A 33 -29.51 -25.52 -4.91
N THR A 34 -28.79 -24.41 -4.88
CA THR A 34 -28.53 -23.56 -6.04
C THR A 34 -27.09 -23.76 -6.47
N SER A 35 -26.90 -24.10 -7.75
CA SER A 35 -25.58 -24.28 -8.34
C SER A 35 -25.29 -23.16 -9.33
N PHE A 36 -24.06 -22.65 -9.29
CA PHE A 36 -23.55 -21.68 -10.23
C PHE A 36 -22.07 -21.93 -10.53
N ARG A 37 -21.61 -21.36 -11.63
CA ARG A 37 -20.23 -21.43 -12.09
C ARG A 37 -19.65 -20.03 -12.22
N LEU A 38 -18.38 -19.89 -11.89
CA LEU A 38 -17.58 -18.71 -12.21
C LEU A 38 -16.42 -19.17 -13.08
N ASN A 39 -16.28 -18.58 -14.25
CA ASN A 39 -15.14 -18.80 -15.13
C ASN A 39 -14.41 -17.49 -15.37
N TYR A 40 -13.10 -17.55 -15.45
CA TYR A 40 -12.25 -16.40 -15.71
C TYR A 40 -11.35 -16.66 -16.91
N LEU A 41 -11.24 -15.67 -17.79
CA LEU A 41 -10.29 -15.66 -18.89
C LEU A 41 -9.18 -14.67 -18.56
N TYR A 42 -7.94 -15.13 -18.73
CA TYR A 42 -6.74 -14.34 -18.50
C TYR A 42 -5.93 -14.24 -19.80
N ARG A 43 -5.23 -13.12 -19.97
CA ARG A 43 -4.14 -13.01 -20.94
C ARG A 43 -2.94 -13.85 -20.48
N ALA A 44 -1.98 -14.01 -21.39
CA ALA A 44 -0.74 -14.74 -21.12
C ALA A 44 0.12 -14.12 -19.99
N ASP A 45 -0.05 -12.84 -19.70
CA ASP A 45 0.62 -12.13 -18.60
C ASP A 45 -0.12 -12.22 -17.26
N GLY A 46 -1.26 -12.92 -17.21
CA GLY A 46 -2.08 -13.10 -16.03
C GLY A 46 -3.13 -12.02 -15.78
N ALA A 47 -3.26 -11.00 -16.65
CA ALA A 47 -4.32 -10.02 -16.53
C ALA A 47 -5.69 -10.63 -16.85
N LYS A 48 -6.66 -10.48 -15.94
CA LYS A 48 -8.05 -10.92 -16.16
C LYS A 48 -8.72 -10.05 -17.23
N VAL A 49 -9.31 -10.67 -18.24
CA VAL A 49 -9.99 -9.99 -19.35
C VAL A 49 -11.48 -10.30 -19.44
N ARG A 50 -11.92 -11.43 -18.89
CA ARG A 50 -13.35 -11.77 -18.81
C ARG A 50 -13.67 -12.56 -17.55
N LYS A 51 -14.84 -12.28 -16.99
CA LYS A 51 -15.53 -13.10 -16.00
C LYS A 51 -16.85 -13.57 -16.58
N THR A 52 -17.18 -14.83 -16.36
CA THR A 52 -18.48 -15.41 -16.72
C THR A 52 -19.11 -16.03 -15.49
N TYR A 53 -20.21 -15.44 -15.02
CA TYR A 53 -21.09 -16.01 -14.00
C TYR A 53 -22.24 -16.74 -14.69
N SER A 54 -22.34 -18.05 -14.48
CA SER A 54 -23.43 -18.87 -15.01
C SER A 54 -24.28 -19.39 -13.86
N SER A 55 -25.58 -19.10 -13.88
CA SER A 55 -26.55 -19.58 -12.90
C SER A 55 -27.71 -20.31 -13.55
N GLY A 56 -28.33 -21.21 -12.78
CA GLY A 56 -29.35 -22.12 -13.29
C GLY A 56 -28.74 -23.28 -14.08
N GLY A 57 -29.49 -23.75 -15.08
CA GLY A 57 -29.11 -24.92 -15.86
C GLY A 57 -29.49 -26.25 -15.21
N GLY A 58 -29.80 -27.22 -16.06
CA GLY A 58 -30.39 -28.50 -15.71
C GLY A 58 -31.11 -29.08 -16.92
N ARG A 59 -31.59 -30.34 -16.85
CA ARG A 59 -32.42 -30.88 -17.93
C ARG A 59 -33.71 -30.06 -18.04
N GLY A 60 -33.90 -29.35 -19.16
CA GLY A 60 -35.10 -28.56 -19.42
C GLY A 60 -35.18 -27.22 -18.68
N GLN A 61 -34.06 -26.69 -18.17
CA GLN A 61 -34.01 -25.38 -17.50
C GLN A 61 -33.11 -24.38 -18.23
N SER A 62 -33.49 -23.10 -18.17
CA SER A 62 -32.69 -22.00 -18.74
C SER A 62 -31.37 -21.85 -17.98
N THR A 63 -30.33 -21.46 -18.70
CA THR A 63 -29.04 -21.06 -18.13
C THR A 63 -28.87 -19.58 -18.37
N THR A 64 -28.64 -18.81 -17.30
CA THR A 64 -28.35 -17.38 -17.42
C THR A 64 -26.85 -17.19 -17.30
N ASN A 65 -26.23 -16.64 -18.34
CA ASN A 65 -24.84 -16.24 -18.32
C ASN A 65 -24.77 -14.72 -18.18
N LYS A 66 -23.92 -14.26 -17.26
CA LYS A 66 -23.52 -12.87 -17.12
C LYS A 66 -22.03 -12.79 -17.39
N TYR A 67 -21.68 -12.08 -18.44
CA TYR A 67 -20.33 -11.80 -18.85
C TYR A 67 -19.91 -10.42 -18.34
N THR A 68 -18.65 -10.30 -17.97
CA THR A 68 -18.02 -9.05 -17.57
C THR A 68 -16.65 -8.99 -18.23
N ASP A 69 -16.47 -8.07 -19.16
CA ASP A 69 -15.22 -7.86 -19.88
C ASP A 69 -14.45 -6.70 -19.27
N TYR A 70 -13.14 -6.91 -19.10
CA TYR A 70 -12.20 -5.94 -18.56
C TYR A 70 -11.26 -5.53 -19.69
N LEU A 71 -11.57 -4.41 -20.36
CA LEU A 71 -10.85 -3.93 -21.53
C LEU A 71 -10.29 -2.54 -21.25
N ASP A 72 -8.97 -2.42 -21.18
CA ASP A 72 -8.25 -1.15 -21.02
C ASP A 72 -8.75 -0.26 -19.87
N GLY A 73 -9.11 -0.89 -18.73
CA GLY A 73 -9.60 -0.19 -17.54
C GLY A 73 -11.12 0.08 -17.53
N PHE A 74 -11.82 -0.29 -18.60
CA PHE A 74 -13.28 -0.24 -18.69
C PHE A 74 -13.89 -1.62 -18.42
N GLN A 75 -15.06 -1.61 -17.79
CA GLN A 75 -15.83 -2.82 -17.51
C GLN A 75 -17.12 -2.82 -18.33
N TYR A 76 -17.33 -3.88 -19.10
CA TYR A 76 -18.55 -4.07 -19.88
C TYR A 76 -19.30 -5.29 -19.38
N SER A 77 -20.60 -5.18 -19.16
CA SER A 77 -21.44 -6.32 -18.83
C SER A 77 -22.39 -6.68 -19.97
N PHE A 78 -22.64 -7.98 -20.08
CA PHE A 78 -23.59 -8.54 -21.02
C PHE A 78 -24.26 -9.73 -20.34
N SER A 79 -25.57 -9.87 -20.46
CA SER A 79 -26.29 -11.02 -19.93
C SER A 79 -27.17 -11.64 -21.00
N GLU A 80 -27.07 -12.96 -21.12
CA GLU A 80 -27.94 -13.75 -21.96
C GLU A 80 -28.62 -14.81 -21.11
N THR A 81 -29.88 -15.08 -21.42
CA THR A 81 -30.58 -16.25 -20.89
C THR A 81 -30.76 -17.22 -22.04
N VAL A 82 -29.99 -18.31 -21.99
CA VAL A 82 -30.15 -19.41 -22.93
C VAL A 82 -31.30 -20.27 -22.43
N ALA A 83 -32.46 -20.12 -23.07
CA ALA A 83 -33.62 -20.96 -22.77
C ALA A 83 -33.34 -22.42 -23.15
N PRO A 84 -33.93 -23.38 -22.43
CA PRO A 84 -33.82 -24.78 -22.79
C PRO A 84 -34.65 -24.96 -24.05
N CYS A 85 -33.99 -25.04 -25.19
CA CYS A 85 -34.65 -25.35 -26.44
C CYS A 85 -35.03 -26.84 -26.42
N PRO A 86 -36.31 -27.21 -26.20
CA PRO A 86 -36.68 -28.61 -25.96
C PRO A 86 -36.43 -29.48 -27.19
N TRP A 87 -36.54 -28.87 -28.38
CA TRP A 87 -36.32 -29.47 -29.70
C TRP A 87 -34.88 -29.28 -30.24
N CYS A 88 -34.02 -28.42 -29.70
CA CYS A 88 -32.65 -28.25 -30.25
C CYS A 88 -31.74 -29.47 -30.01
N ARG A 89 -32.14 -30.42 -29.16
CA ARG A 89 -31.42 -31.70 -29.00
C ARG A 89 -31.78 -32.71 -30.10
N THR A 90 -32.82 -32.46 -30.89
CA THR A 90 -33.27 -33.38 -31.94
C THR A 90 -32.49 -33.18 -33.24
N SER A 91 -31.90 -32.00 -33.47
CA SER A 91 -31.02 -31.73 -34.62
C SER A 91 -29.65 -32.39 -34.53
N VAL A 92 -29.28 -32.91 -33.34
CA VAL A 92 -28.05 -33.68 -33.08
C VAL A 92 -28.34 -35.12 -32.60
N ALA A 93 -29.60 -35.56 -32.69
CA ALA A 93 -30.00 -36.93 -32.38
C ALA A 93 -29.76 -37.83 -33.59
N TYR A 94 -29.33 -39.08 -33.36
CA TYR A 94 -29.01 -40.06 -34.42
C TYR A 94 -30.26 -40.62 -35.16
N GLU A 95 -31.47 -40.17 -34.83
CA GLU A 95 -32.73 -40.52 -35.50
C GLU A 95 -33.45 -39.25 -35.92
N ALA A 96 -33.04 -38.68 -37.06
CA ALA A 96 -33.54 -37.40 -37.57
C ALA A 96 -34.99 -37.49 -38.07
N GLU A 97 -35.48 -38.69 -38.39
CA GLU A 97 -36.82 -38.95 -38.95
C GLU A 97 -37.94 -38.91 -37.90
N ALA A 98 -37.60 -38.99 -36.60
CA ALA A 98 -38.56 -38.99 -35.49
C ALA A 98 -38.97 -37.59 -35.00
N PHE A 99 -38.36 -36.52 -35.52
CA PHE A 99 -38.54 -35.16 -35.01
C PHE A 99 -38.81 -34.14 -36.13
N ARG A 100 -39.73 -33.21 -35.86
CA ARG A 100 -40.15 -32.16 -36.81
C ARG A 100 -39.20 -30.96 -36.76
N ASP A 101 -38.95 -30.36 -37.92
CA ASP A 101 -38.22 -29.11 -38.12
C ASP A 101 -38.82 -27.97 -37.27
N PRO A 102 -38.03 -27.27 -36.42
CA PRO A 102 -38.56 -26.23 -35.54
C PRO A 102 -39.07 -25.02 -36.33
N GLY A 103 -40.39 -24.88 -36.41
CA GLY A 103 -41.05 -23.69 -36.93
C GLY A 103 -41.22 -22.59 -35.87
N LEU A 104 -40.85 -21.36 -36.24
CA LEU A 104 -41.37 -20.04 -35.78
C LEU A 104 -41.46 -19.70 -34.28
N PHE A 105 -40.96 -20.52 -33.36
CA PHE A 105 -40.98 -20.26 -31.91
C PHE A 105 -39.60 -20.39 -31.25
N ASP A 106 -38.55 -19.92 -31.94
CA ASP A 106 -37.29 -19.66 -31.24
C ASP A 106 -37.45 -18.43 -30.33
N PRO A 107 -36.99 -18.49 -29.07
CA PRO A 107 -37.09 -17.37 -28.15
C PRO A 107 -36.34 -16.17 -28.74
N ILE A 108 -37.07 -15.06 -28.91
CA ILE A 108 -36.51 -13.76 -29.30
C ILE A 108 -35.41 -13.44 -28.28
N PRO A 109 -34.12 -13.35 -28.69
CA PRO A 109 -33.09 -12.88 -27.79
C PRO A 109 -33.47 -11.45 -27.40
N GLY A 110 -33.67 -11.19 -26.10
CA GLY A 110 -33.72 -9.81 -25.60
C GLY A 110 -32.47 -9.07 -26.11
N THR A 111 -32.60 -7.77 -26.39
CA THR A 111 -31.55 -6.91 -26.97
C THR A 111 -30.16 -7.27 -26.44
N LEU A 112 -29.37 -7.93 -27.29
CA LEU A 112 -28.07 -8.50 -26.94
C LEU A 112 -26.99 -7.43 -27.11
N ASP A 113 -26.90 -6.51 -26.17
CA ASP A 113 -25.92 -5.43 -26.26
C ASP A 113 -24.99 -5.42 -25.04
N TRP A 114 -23.70 -5.23 -25.31
CA TRP A 114 -22.71 -4.96 -24.28
C TRP A 114 -22.94 -3.57 -23.70
N GLN A 115 -23.09 -3.50 -22.39
CA GLN A 115 -23.26 -2.25 -21.68
C GLN A 115 -21.97 -1.91 -20.95
N LEU A 116 -21.44 -0.70 -21.18
CA LEU A 116 -20.41 -0.14 -20.31
C LEU A 116 -21.01 0.03 -18.91
N ASP A 117 -20.37 -0.48 -17.86
CA ASP A 117 -20.94 -0.44 -16.50
C ASP A 117 -20.67 0.91 -15.83
N PHE A 118 -19.39 1.27 -15.70
CA PHE A 118 -18.95 2.51 -15.08
C PHE A 118 -17.56 2.93 -15.57
N VAL A 119 -17.25 4.21 -15.39
CA VAL A 119 -15.93 4.78 -15.63
C VAL A 119 -15.40 5.37 -14.33
N PRO A 120 -14.24 4.90 -13.83
CA PRO A 120 -13.64 5.43 -12.62
C PRO A 120 -13.19 6.88 -12.82
N THR A 121 -13.26 7.64 -11.74
CA THR A 121 -12.85 9.04 -11.66
C THR A 121 -12.25 9.29 -10.27
N SER A 122 -11.70 10.48 -10.03
CA SER A 122 -11.04 10.83 -8.77
C SER A 122 -11.95 10.67 -7.55
N GLU A 123 -13.16 11.24 -7.59
CA GLU A 123 -14.07 11.28 -6.45
C GLU A 123 -15.01 10.07 -6.37
N GLY A 124 -14.94 9.16 -7.35
CA GLY A 124 -15.82 8.00 -7.46
C GLY A 124 -15.90 7.47 -8.89
N PHE A 125 -17.08 7.38 -9.49
CA PHE A 125 -17.25 6.92 -10.87
C PHE A 125 -18.56 7.38 -11.47
N TYR A 126 -18.60 7.49 -12.80
CA TYR A 126 -19.85 7.63 -13.52
C TYR A 126 -20.43 6.25 -13.81
N SER A 127 -21.62 5.94 -13.29
CA SER A 127 -22.33 4.70 -13.60
C SER A 127 -23.22 4.91 -14.82
N PHE A 128 -22.96 4.15 -15.88
CA PHE A 128 -23.78 4.14 -17.09
C PHE A 128 -25.07 3.33 -16.88
N THR A 129 -25.03 2.32 -15.99
CA THR A 129 -26.22 1.57 -15.58
C THR A 129 -27.23 2.43 -14.81
N GLU A 130 -26.75 3.29 -13.90
CA GLU A 130 -27.61 4.22 -13.15
C GLU A 130 -27.78 5.58 -13.85
N ASN A 131 -27.03 5.81 -14.94
CA ASN A 131 -26.94 7.07 -15.69
C ASN A 131 -26.69 8.30 -14.79
N ARG A 132 -25.74 8.19 -13.86
CA ARG A 132 -25.37 9.26 -12.93
C ARG A 132 -24.00 9.05 -12.32
N TYR A 133 -23.47 10.11 -11.72
CA TYR A 133 -22.22 10.08 -10.98
C TYR A 133 -22.44 9.59 -9.54
N ILE A 134 -21.59 8.65 -9.10
CA ILE A 134 -21.55 8.11 -7.75
C ILE A 134 -20.22 8.52 -7.11
N TYR A 135 -20.30 9.20 -5.99
CA TYR A 135 -19.15 9.62 -5.18
C TYR A 135 -18.78 8.54 -4.16
N GLN A 136 -17.50 8.46 -3.80
CA GLN A 136 -16.99 7.51 -2.82
C GLN A 136 -16.22 8.22 -1.71
N TYR A 137 -16.64 7.98 -0.48
CA TYR A 137 -15.84 8.29 0.70
C TYR A 137 -14.93 7.09 1.01
N ARG A 138 -13.62 7.32 1.05
CA ARG A 138 -12.59 6.29 1.25
C ARG A 138 -11.81 6.50 2.54
N ASP A 139 -11.29 5.42 3.12
CA ASP A 139 -10.38 5.49 4.28
C ASP A 139 -8.91 5.65 3.89
N HIS A 140 -7.99 5.63 4.87
CA HIS A 140 -6.56 5.86 4.67
C HIS A 140 -5.86 4.82 3.80
N LEU A 141 -6.48 3.64 3.62
CA LEU A 141 -6.00 2.57 2.73
C LEU A 141 -6.73 2.56 1.39
N GLY A 142 -7.64 3.52 1.17
CA GLY A 142 -8.42 3.63 -0.05
C GLY A 142 -9.65 2.73 -0.12
N ASN A 143 -10.06 2.10 0.99
CA ASN A 143 -11.26 1.26 1.02
C ASN A 143 -12.51 2.12 0.85
N ALA A 144 -13.41 1.74 -0.05
CA ALA A 144 -14.69 2.45 -0.20
C ALA A 144 -15.56 2.21 1.04
N ARG A 145 -15.86 3.27 1.80
CA ARG A 145 -16.68 3.23 3.03
C ARG A 145 -18.13 3.59 2.78
N VAL A 146 -18.36 4.64 1.98
CA VAL A 146 -19.71 5.10 1.64
C VAL A 146 -19.72 5.48 0.16
N ASN A 147 -20.67 4.92 -0.58
CA ASN A 147 -20.99 5.38 -1.93
C ASN A 147 -22.27 6.23 -1.84
N PHE A 148 -22.28 7.40 -2.45
CA PHE A 148 -23.42 8.31 -2.38
C PHE A 148 -23.59 9.09 -3.69
N ALA A 149 -24.82 9.51 -3.97
CA ALA A 149 -25.18 10.21 -5.20
C ALA A 149 -26.32 11.19 -4.95
N LYS A 150 -26.61 12.03 -5.94
CA LYS A 150 -27.89 12.75 -5.97
C LYS A 150 -28.94 11.87 -6.63
N ASN A 151 -30.12 11.83 -6.02
CA ASN A 151 -31.28 11.17 -6.61
C ASN A 151 -31.93 12.07 -7.68
N THR A 152 -32.99 11.58 -8.32
CA THR A 152 -33.72 12.32 -9.38
C THR A 152 -34.35 13.63 -8.90
N THR A 153 -34.57 13.79 -7.59
CA THR A 153 -35.08 15.03 -6.96
C THR A 153 -33.96 15.98 -6.51
N GLY A 154 -32.69 15.63 -6.76
CA GLY A 154 -31.52 16.41 -6.37
C GLY A 154 -31.10 16.25 -4.90
N ALA A 155 -31.78 15.40 -4.13
CA ALA A 155 -31.44 15.11 -2.74
C ALA A 155 -30.28 14.10 -2.66
N LEU A 156 -29.47 14.20 -1.60
CA LEU A 156 -28.38 13.27 -1.31
C LEU A 156 -28.96 11.91 -0.91
N GLU A 157 -28.45 10.84 -1.52
CA GLU A 157 -28.75 9.46 -1.14
C GLU A 157 -27.47 8.62 -1.04
N VAL A 158 -27.47 7.71 -0.07
CA VAL A 158 -26.39 6.72 0.12
C VAL A 158 -26.76 5.47 -0.67
N THR A 159 -25.91 5.06 -1.60
CA THR A 159 -26.14 3.89 -2.47
C THR A 159 -25.49 2.62 -1.91
N ASP A 160 -24.40 2.75 -1.15
CA ASP A 160 -23.75 1.62 -0.49
C ASP A 160 -23.00 2.07 0.77
N THR A 161 -22.91 1.21 1.78
CA THR A 161 -22.14 1.46 3.01
C THR A 161 -21.37 0.20 3.35
N ASN A 162 -20.05 0.32 3.44
CA ASN A 162 -19.15 -0.79 3.71
C ASN A 162 -18.23 -0.43 4.89
N ASN A 163 -18.28 -1.25 5.92
CA ASN A 163 -17.37 -1.13 7.06
C ASN A 163 -16.54 -2.40 7.12
N TYR A 164 -15.23 -2.31 7.32
CA TYR A 164 -14.37 -3.49 7.23
C TYR A 164 -13.77 -3.86 8.58
N TYR A 165 -13.71 -5.16 8.85
CA TYR A 165 -12.75 -5.72 9.78
C TYR A 165 -11.33 -5.48 9.24
N ALA A 166 -10.31 -5.57 10.10
CA ALA A 166 -8.93 -5.24 9.73
C ALA A 166 -8.43 -5.99 8.48
N PHE A 167 -8.87 -7.24 8.28
CA PHE A 167 -8.51 -8.09 7.14
C PHE A 167 -9.52 -8.01 5.96
N GLY A 168 -10.35 -6.97 5.91
CA GLY A 168 -11.16 -6.66 4.74
C GLY A 168 -12.51 -7.38 4.64
N MET A 169 -12.89 -8.20 5.62
CA MET A 169 -14.26 -8.72 5.69
C MET A 169 -15.21 -7.57 6.01
N ASN A 170 -16.32 -7.47 5.28
CA ASN A 170 -17.33 -6.43 5.51
C ASN A 170 -18.14 -6.74 6.78
N HIS A 171 -18.37 -5.73 7.61
CA HIS A 171 -19.22 -5.79 8.79
C HIS A 171 -20.68 -6.00 8.35
N ILE A 172 -21.41 -6.74 9.17
CA ILE A 172 -22.85 -6.91 8.97
C ILE A 172 -23.56 -5.67 9.55
N GLY A 173 -23.74 -4.61 8.75
CA GLY A 173 -24.51 -3.43 9.12
C GLY A 173 -24.96 -2.59 7.91
N GLY A 174 -26.24 -2.22 7.85
CA GLY A 174 -26.83 -1.41 6.76
C GLY A 174 -27.41 -2.22 5.59
N MET A 175 -27.63 -1.55 4.44
CA MET A 175 -27.98 -2.20 3.17
C MET A 175 -26.82 -3.13 2.74
N LYS A 176 -27.13 -4.41 2.55
CA LYS A 176 -26.15 -5.50 2.51
C LYS A 176 -25.27 -5.45 1.27
N SER A 177 -23.93 -5.47 1.46
CA SER A 177 -22.87 -5.92 0.54
C SER A 177 -23.33 -6.16 -0.90
N LEU A 178 -23.78 -5.09 -1.55
CA LEU A 178 -24.39 -5.22 -2.87
C LEU A 178 -23.34 -5.73 -3.85
N LEU A 179 -23.74 -6.65 -4.70
CA LEU A 179 -22.90 -7.25 -5.73
C LEU A 179 -23.48 -6.91 -7.11
N GLY A 180 -22.60 -6.48 -8.01
CA GLY A 180 -22.92 -6.08 -9.38
C GLY A 180 -22.29 -4.74 -9.76
N GLY A 181 -21.67 -4.68 -10.94
CA GLY A 181 -21.07 -3.46 -11.47
C GLY A 181 -20.05 -2.85 -10.51
N TYR A 182 -20.18 -1.55 -10.26
CA TYR A 182 -19.28 -0.81 -9.37
C TYR A 182 -19.32 -1.26 -7.91
N GLN A 183 -20.42 -1.87 -7.47
CA GLN A 183 -20.62 -2.24 -6.07
C GLN A 183 -19.66 -3.36 -5.64
N ASN A 184 -19.08 -4.09 -6.60
CA ASN A 184 -18.07 -5.10 -6.34
C ASN A 184 -16.74 -4.50 -5.85
N TYR A 185 -16.43 -3.24 -6.14
CA TYR A 185 -15.15 -2.63 -5.82
C TYR A 185 -15.16 -2.03 -4.42
N LYS A 186 -14.57 -2.76 -3.46
CA LYS A 186 -14.75 -2.52 -2.02
C LYS A 186 -13.41 -2.32 -1.30
N TYR A 187 -12.90 -3.38 -0.67
CA TYR A 187 -11.64 -3.36 0.09
C TYR A 187 -10.43 -3.23 -0.85
N ASN A 188 -9.51 -2.32 -0.54
CA ASN A 188 -8.36 -1.87 -1.32
C ASN A 188 -8.69 -1.53 -2.79
N GLY A 189 -9.95 -1.15 -3.06
CA GLY A 189 -10.45 -0.95 -4.42
C GLY A 189 -10.41 -2.22 -5.28
N LYS A 190 -10.36 -3.41 -4.68
CA LYS A 190 -10.37 -4.70 -5.37
C LYS A 190 -11.79 -5.20 -5.56
N GLU A 191 -11.97 -5.93 -6.65
CA GLU A 191 -13.27 -6.50 -7.02
C GLU A 191 -13.57 -7.73 -6.14
N LEU A 192 -14.63 -7.64 -5.35
CA LEU A 192 -15.22 -8.76 -4.64
C LEU A 192 -15.95 -9.67 -5.64
N GLN A 193 -15.49 -10.91 -5.74
CA GLN A 193 -16.11 -11.93 -6.59
C GLN A 193 -17.32 -12.55 -5.89
N GLU A 194 -18.19 -13.19 -6.67
CA GLU A 194 -19.37 -13.91 -6.17
C GLU A 194 -18.99 -15.11 -5.28
N SER A 195 -17.72 -15.55 -5.32
CA SER A 195 -17.15 -16.53 -4.38
C SER A 195 -16.87 -15.97 -2.99
N GLY A 196 -16.99 -14.65 -2.78
CA GLY A 196 -16.62 -13.94 -1.55
C GLY A 196 -15.13 -13.64 -1.42
N MET A 197 -14.34 -13.87 -2.47
CA MET A 197 -12.90 -13.59 -2.52
C MET A 197 -12.65 -12.28 -3.27
N TYR A 198 -11.64 -11.53 -2.87
CA TYR A 198 -11.19 -10.35 -3.61
C TYR A 198 -10.16 -10.74 -4.67
N ASP A 199 -10.32 -10.20 -5.88
CA ASP A 199 -9.36 -10.38 -6.95
C ASP A 199 -8.28 -9.30 -6.91
N TYR A 200 -7.05 -9.70 -6.58
CA TYR A 200 -5.88 -8.82 -6.56
C TYR A 200 -5.05 -8.91 -7.85
N GLY A 201 -5.44 -9.74 -8.82
CA GLY A 201 -4.71 -9.98 -10.06
C GLY A 201 -3.92 -11.27 -9.98
N ALA A 202 -2.80 -11.29 -9.25
CA ALA A 202 -1.96 -12.49 -9.16
C ALA A 202 -2.55 -13.58 -8.25
N ARG A 203 -3.46 -13.22 -7.33
CA ARG A 203 -4.07 -14.14 -6.36
C ARG A 203 -5.47 -13.71 -5.96
N MET A 204 -6.28 -14.69 -5.56
CA MET A 204 -7.56 -14.47 -4.90
C MET A 204 -7.35 -14.40 -3.38
N TYR A 205 -7.77 -13.28 -2.78
CA TYR A 205 -7.68 -13.02 -1.34
C TYR A 205 -8.96 -13.46 -0.62
N MET A 206 -8.81 -14.18 0.48
CA MET A 206 -9.91 -14.59 1.35
C MET A 206 -9.96 -13.67 2.57
N PRO A 207 -10.79 -12.60 2.55
CA PRO A 207 -10.86 -11.63 3.64
C PRO A 207 -11.37 -12.22 4.94
N ASP A 208 -12.11 -13.33 4.86
CA ASP A 208 -12.66 -14.01 6.02
C ASP A 208 -11.64 -14.84 6.80
N LEU A 209 -10.61 -15.34 6.11
CA LEU A 209 -9.47 -16.04 6.72
C LEU A 209 -8.27 -15.11 6.92
N GLY A 210 -8.26 -13.95 6.27
CA GLY A 210 -7.12 -13.04 6.24
C GLY A 210 -5.90 -13.60 5.49
N ARG A 211 -6.12 -14.43 4.47
CA ARG A 211 -5.05 -15.18 3.77
C ARG A 211 -5.29 -15.30 2.27
N TRP A 212 -4.22 -15.59 1.53
CA TRP A 212 -4.30 -15.93 0.11
C TRP A 212 -4.81 -17.37 -0.11
N GLY A 213 -5.54 -17.58 -1.21
CA GLY A 213 -6.01 -18.91 -1.62
C GLY A 213 -4.92 -19.81 -2.24
N VAL A 214 -3.82 -19.22 -2.69
CA VAL A 214 -2.69 -19.90 -3.33
C VAL A 214 -1.35 -19.39 -2.80
N VAL A 215 -0.29 -20.16 -3.07
CA VAL A 215 1.10 -19.82 -2.73
C VAL A 215 1.52 -18.52 -3.43
N ASP A 216 2.19 -17.64 -2.69
CA ASP A 216 2.79 -16.42 -3.20
C ASP A 216 3.80 -16.69 -4.34
N PRO A 217 3.66 -16.07 -5.52
CA PRO A 217 4.66 -16.15 -6.59
C PRO A 217 6.07 -15.71 -6.14
N LEU A 218 6.18 -14.84 -5.14
CA LEU A 218 7.41 -14.31 -4.57
C LEU A 218 7.70 -14.88 -3.16
N ALA A 219 7.13 -16.04 -2.81
CA ALA A 219 7.32 -16.66 -1.49
C ALA A 219 8.80 -16.80 -1.10
N GLU A 220 9.69 -17.07 -2.05
CA GLU A 220 11.13 -17.22 -1.84
C GLU A 220 11.83 -15.95 -1.36
N GLN A 221 11.26 -14.78 -1.65
CA GLN A 221 11.77 -13.47 -1.21
C GLN A 221 11.32 -13.16 0.23
N MET A 222 10.31 -13.86 0.73
CA MET A 222 9.68 -13.63 2.04
C MET A 222 9.82 -14.85 2.95
N ARG A 223 11.05 -15.38 3.09
CA ARG A 223 11.34 -16.65 3.79
C ARG A 223 10.86 -16.70 5.24
N SER A 224 10.75 -15.55 5.90
CA SER A 224 10.30 -15.41 7.28
C SER A 224 8.77 -15.37 7.43
N HIS A 225 8.02 -15.40 6.33
CA HIS A 225 6.56 -15.34 6.32
C HIS A 225 5.97 -16.56 5.61
N SER A 226 4.75 -16.92 6.01
CA SER A 226 4.00 -17.98 5.31
C SER A 226 3.77 -17.56 3.85
N PRO A 227 3.88 -18.47 2.86
CA PRO A 227 3.53 -18.18 1.47
C PRO A 227 2.06 -17.80 1.23
N TYR A 228 1.23 -17.85 2.26
CA TYR A 228 -0.19 -17.48 2.23
C TYR A 228 -0.48 -16.24 3.09
N ASN A 229 0.55 -15.56 3.58
CA ASN A 229 0.44 -14.40 4.44
C ASN A 229 -0.10 -13.19 3.67
N TYR A 230 -1.05 -12.48 4.26
CA TYR A 230 -1.51 -11.19 3.75
C TYR A 230 -0.94 -10.05 4.59
N ALA A 231 -0.39 -9.03 3.90
CA ALA A 231 0.01 -7.75 4.49
C ALA A 231 0.95 -7.86 5.72
N PHE A 232 1.81 -8.88 5.79
CA PHE A 232 2.66 -9.19 6.95
C PHE A 232 1.90 -9.31 8.28
N ASN A 233 0.63 -9.73 8.22
CA ASN A 233 -0.31 -9.72 9.35
C ASN A 233 -0.57 -8.31 9.94
N ASN A 234 -0.26 -7.24 9.22
CA ASN A 234 -0.56 -5.87 9.60
C ASN A 234 -1.29 -5.12 8.46
N PRO A 235 -2.54 -5.51 8.15
CA PRO A 235 -3.33 -4.94 7.06
C PRO A 235 -3.83 -3.52 7.34
N ILE A 236 -3.57 -2.97 8.54
CA ILE A 236 -3.83 -1.57 8.87
C ILE A 236 -2.74 -0.67 8.27
N ARG A 237 -1.52 -1.21 8.10
CA ARG A 237 -0.35 -0.49 7.60
C ARG A 237 0.03 -0.87 6.18
N PHE A 238 -0.10 -2.14 5.81
CA PHE A 238 0.37 -2.65 4.52
C PHE A 238 -0.79 -3.06 3.62
N ILE A 239 -0.59 -2.83 2.33
CA ILE A 239 -1.45 -3.32 1.25
C ILE A 239 -0.58 -4.20 0.36
N ASP A 240 -1.16 -5.28 -0.17
CA ASP A 240 -0.60 -6.00 -1.32
C ASP A 240 -1.33 -5.50 -2.57
N PRO A 241 -0.70 -4.70 -3.46
CA PRO A 241 -1.44 -4.05 -4.54
C PRO A 241 -1.84 -4.99 -5.68
N ASP A 242 -1.05 -6.02 -5.97
CA ASP A 242 -1.24 -6.90 -7.13
C ASP A 242 -1.30 -8.40 -6.75
N GLY A 243 -1.27 -8.69 -5.45
CA GLY A 243 -1.26 -10.05 -4.94
C GLY A 243 0.08 -10.74 -5.09
N ARG A 244 1.21 -10.03 -5.17
CA ARG A 244 2.56 -10.65 -5.19
C ARG A 244 3.44 -10.25 -4.02
N SER A 245 3.23 -9.09 -3.44
CA SER A 245 3.98 -8.68 -2.25
C SER A 245 3.27 -7.53 -1.56
N ALA A 246 3.23 -7.58 -0.23
CA ALA A 246 2.87 -6.43 0.56
C ALA A 246 4.03 -5.42 0.51
N VAL A 247 3.79 -4.25 -0.05
CA VAL A 247 4.82 -3.22 -0.24
C VAL A 247 4.33 -1.93 0.40
N PRO A 248 5.12 -1.29 1.29
CA PRO A 248 4.80 0.07 1.66
C PRO A 248 4.91 0.96 0.41
N PRO A 249 3.97 1.89 0.21
CA PRO A 249 4.01 2.83 -0.90
C PRO A 249 5.22 3.78 -0.85
N ASP A 250 5.50 4.54 -1.92
CA ASP A 250 6.52 5.59 -1.84
C ASP A 250 6.05 6.69 -0.89
N ASP A 251 6.92 7.12 0.01
CA ASP A 251 6.63 8.17 0.98
C ASP A 251 7.03 9.53 0.45
N TYR A 252 6.19 10.54 0.65
CA TYR A 252 6.43 11.90 0.20
C TYR A 252 6.69 12.82 1.37
N VAL A 253 7.76 13.62 1.25
CA VAL A 253 8.10 14.71 2.17
C VAL A 253 8.15 16.04 1.41
N ASP A 254 7.86 17.13 2.10
CA ASP A 254 8.06 18.48 1.56
C ASP A 254 9.51 18.99 1.81
N PRO A 255 9.91 20.16 1.25
CA PRO A 255 11.22 20.76 1.49
C PRO A 255 11.56 21.07 2.94
N THR A 256 10.58 21.01 3.84
CA THR A 256 10.75 21.22 5.27
C THR A 256 11.04 19.90 6.01
N GLY A 257 11.09 18.79 5.26
CA GLY A 257 11.20 17.43 5.77
C GLY A 257 9.90 16.92 6.39
N ARG A 258 8.76 17.59 6.14
CA ARG A 258 7.47 17.16 6.67
C ARG A 258 6.89 16.04 5.82
N TYR A 259 6.47 14.95 6.44
CA TYR A 259 5.75 13.88 5.76
C TYR A 259 4.37 14.35 5.29
N LEU A 260 4.04 14.09 4.03
CA LEU A 260 2.79 14.50 3.37
C LEU A 260 1.80 13.35 3.22
N GLY A 261 2.28 12.17 2.82
CA GLY A 261 1.48 10.98 2.55
C GLY A 261 2.30 9.99 1.71
N SER A 262 1.63 8.98 1.16
CA SER A 262 2.26 7.99 0.28
C SER A 262 1.43 7.74 -0.98
N ASP A 263 2.07 7.35 -2.08
CA ASP A 263 1.37 7.07 -3.36
C ASP A 263 0.94 5.59 -3.50
N GLY A 264 0.66 5.11 -4.72
CA GLY A 264 0.36 3.70 -5.00
C GLY A 264 1.56 2.89 -5.48
N ALA A 265 2.76 3.48 -5.56
CA ALA A 265 3.94 2.84 -6.13
C ALA A 265 4.61 1.89 -5.14
N THR A 266 5.15 0.79 -5.66
CA THR A 266 5.79 -0.27 -4.85
C THR A 266 7.30 -0.14 -4.77
N THR A 267 7.86 1.06 -5.02
CA THR A 267 9.32 1.23 -5.13
C THR A 267 10.00 1.45 -3.79
N LYS A 268 9.24 1.72 -2.72
CA LYS A 268 9.72 1.99 -1.35
C LYS A 268 10.66 3.20 -1.29
N ASN A 269 10.49 4.14 -2.20
CA ASN A 269 11.31 5.34 -2.22
C ASN A 269 10.75 6.38 -1.23
N THR A 270 11.65 7.17 -0.66
CA THR A 270 11.26 8.47 -0.12
C THR A 270 11.44 9.50 -1.23
N ARG A 271 10.41 10.30 -1.48
CA ARG A 271 10.39 11.31 -2.53
C ARG A 271 10.16 12.70 -1.93
N ILE A 272 10.75 13.71 -2.54
CA ILE A 272 10.55 15.11 -2.18
C ILE A 272 9.69 15.81 -3.23
N ILE A 273 8.68 16.55 -2.78
CA ILE A 273 7.73 17.30 -3.62
C ILE A 273 7.36 18.62 -2.95
N TYR A 274 7.03 19.66 -3.69
CA TYR A 274 6.42 20.84 -3.07
C TYR A 274 5.03 20.50 -2.54
N ARG A 275 4.71 21.00 -1.35
CA ARG A 275 3.41 20.76 -0.73
C ARG A 275 2.23 21.26 -1.57
N SER A 276 2.42 22.35 -2.32
CA SER A 276 1.43 22.84 -3.29
C SER A 276 1.10 21.78 -4.33
N ASP A 277 2.11 21.15 -4.91
CA ASP A 277 1.96 20.20 -6.00
C ASP A 277 1.35 18.90 -5.47
N TRP A 278 1.79 18.44 -4.29
CA TRP A 278 1.14 17.33 -3.59
C TRP A 278 -0.36 17.59 -3.40
N ASN A 279 -0.73 18.74 -2.85
CA ASN A 279 -2.13 19.07 -2.58
C ASN A 279 -2.95 19.18 -3.88
N ASN A 280 -2.40 19.82 -4.92
CA ASN A 280 -3.07 19.96 -6.20
C ASN A 280 -3.29 18.60 -6.84
N ILE A 281 -2.25 17.78 -6.97
CA ILE A 281 -2.31 16.46 -7.60
C ILE A 281 -3.26 15.54 -6.82
N THR A 282 -3.15 15.49 -5.49
CA THR A 282 -4.02 14.62 -4.69
C THR A 282 -5.47 15.09 -4.71
N SER A 283 -5.72 16.39 -4.74
CA SER A 283 -7.08 16.94 -4.89
C SER A 283 -7.67 16.63 -6.26
N GLU A 284 -6.91 16.82 -7.34
CA GLU A 284 -7.35 16.55 -8.72
C GLU A 284 -7.63 15.06 -8.96
N ASN A 285 -6.85 14.19 -8.31
CA ASN A 285 -6.92 12.74 -8.51
C ASN A 285 -7.70 11.99 -7.41
N GLY A 286 -8.31 12.71 -6.45
CA GLY A 286 -9.17 12.13 -5.41
C GLY A 286 -8.41 11.25 -4.41
N GLY A 287 -7.13 11.53 -4.23
CA GLY A 287 -6.19 10.77 -3.40
C GLY A 287 -4.83 10.59 -4.06
N SER A 288 -3.92 9.91 -3.37
CA SER A 288 -2.54 9.70 -3.80
C SER A 288 -2.26 8.32 -4.41
N ILE A 289 -3.18 7.36 -4.23
CA ILE A 289 -2.93 5.93 -4.51
C ILE A 289 -3.35 5.46 -5.90
N SER A 290 -4.11 6.27 -6.66
CA SER A 290 -4.51 5.87 -8.02
C SER A 290 -3.29 5.82 -8.95
N THR A 291 -3.36 5.04 -10.03
CA THR A 291 -2.27 4.95 -11.01
C THR A 291 -1.92 6.32 -11.58
N THR A 292 -2.93 7.14 -11.88
CA THR A 292 -2.75 8.50 -12.40
C THR A 292 -2.14 9.43 -11.36
N ALA A 293 -2.63 9.41 -10.11
CA ALA A 293 -2.04 10.18 -9.02
C ALA A 293 -0.58 9.80 -8.81
N THR A 294 -0.30 8.50 -8.78
CA THR A 294 1.05 7.95 -8.60
C THR A 294 1.98 8.45 -9.71
N GLN A 295 1.56 8.40 -10.98
CA GLN A 295 2.37 8.90 -12.09
C GLN A 295 2.62 10.41 -12.01
N ALA A 296 1.59 11.20 -11.67
CA ALA A 296 1.71 12.65 -11.54
C ALA A 296 2.62 13.03 -10.35
N LEU A 297 2.42 12.39 -9.19
CA LEU A 297 3.23 12.57 -8.01
C LEU A 297 4.69 12.22 -8.28
N GLN A 298 4.96 11.10 -8.97
CA GLN A 298 6.32 10.71 -9.33
C GLN A 298 6.95 11.66 -10.36
N ALA A 299 6.18 12.19 -11.31
CA ALA A 299 6.68 13.16 -12.29
C ALA A 299 7.03 14.52 -11.65
N SER A 300 6.28 14.93 -10.63
CA SER A 300 6.48 16.19 -9.90
C SER A 300 7.39 16.07 -8.67
N SER A 301 8.08 14.94 -8.50
CA SER A 301 8.93 14.69 -7.34
C SER A 301 10.24 14.00 -7.71
N SER A 302 11.24 14.15 -6.85
CA SER A 302 12.52 13.46 -6.97
C SER A 302 12.72 12.45 -5.84
N ILE A 303 13.42 11.36 -6.10
CA ILE A 303 13.85 10.43 -5.04
C ILE A 303 14.89 11.13 -4.17
N VAL A 304 14.73 11.01 -2.85
CA VAL A 304 15.71 11.50 -1.88
C VAL A 304 16.93 10.57 -1.90
N SER A 305 18.10 11.12 -2.22
CA SER A 305 19.36 10.36 -2.19
C SER A 305 20.00 10.39 -0.81
N VAL A 306 20.92 9.46 -0.55
CA VAL A 306 21.73 9.44 0.68
C VAL A 306 23.21 9.52 0.32
N ASN A 307 23.91 10.52 0.84
CA ASN A 307 25.35 10.70 0.66
C ASN A 307 26.12 9.86 1.68
N SER A 308 26.08 8.54 1.50
CA SER A 308 26.73 7.60 2.42
C SER A 308 28.25 7.80 2.50
N LEU A 309 28.88 8.35 1.45
CA LEU A 309 30.31 8.65 1.43
C LEU A 309 30.66 9.81 2.38
N GLN A 310 29.97 10.94 2.27
CA GLN A 310 30.17 12.10 3.15
C GLN A 310 29.89 11.72 4.62
N ILE A 311 28.77 11.05 4.86
CA ILE A 311 28.38 10.61 6.22
C ILE A 311 29.43 9.67 6.81
N SER A 312 29.94 8.73 6.00
CA SER A 312 30.96 7.80 6.48
C SER A 312 32.30 8.49 6.75
N ALA A 313 32.68 9.45 5.91
CA ALA A 313 33.89 10.25 6.11
C ALA A 313 33.80 11.07 7.41
N ASP A 314 32.70 11.78 7.61
CA ASP A 314 32.52 12.64 8.80
C ASP A 314 32.47 11.83 10.09
N VAL A 315 31.80 10.67 10.09
CA VAL A 315 31.77 9.74 11.23
C VAL A 315 33.17 9.23 11.57
N ASN A 316 33.96 8.83 10.56
CA ASN A 316 35.31 8.36 10.78
C ASN A 316 36.24 9.47 11.26
N ASN A 317 36.11 10.69 10.71
CA ASN A 317 36.88 11.85 11.16
C ASN A 317 36.55 12.20 12.62
N ALA A 318 35.26 12.28 12.97
CA ALA A 318 34.81 12.52 14.34
C ALA A 318 35.36 11.45 15.31
N ASN A 319 35.28 10.19 14.93
CA ASN A 319 35.81 9.07 15.71
C ASN A 319 37.32 9.19 15.93
N ASN A 320 38.08 9.39 14.86
CA ASN A 320 39.55 9.45 14.92
C ASN A 320 40.04 10.68 15.69
N GLU A 321 39.38 11.83 15.54
CA GLU A 321 39.68 13.03 16.32
C GLU A 321 39.40 12.84 17.81
N THR A 322 38.34 12.10 18.16
CA THR A 322 38.03 11.78 19.56
C THR A 322 39.05 10.80 20.15
N ILE A 323 39.48 9.83 19.35
CA ILE A 323 40.57 8.91 19.74
C ILE A 323 41.85 9.69 20.04
N ALA A 324 42.17 10.67 19.18
CA ALA A 324 43.36 11.51 19.33
C ALA A 324 43.26 12.52 20.49
N ASP A 325 42.07 13.03 20.77
CA ASP A 325 41.80 14.00 21.83
C ASP A 325 40.56 13.59 22.63
N GLN A 326 40.82 12.82 23.69
CA GLN A 326 39.83 12.29 24.62
C GLN A 326 39.22 13.35 25.55
N THR A 327 39.62 14.63 25.44
CA THR A 327 39.04 15.72 26.27
C THR A 327 37.78 16.31 25.67
N LYS A 328 37.43 15.93 24.44
CA LYS A 328 36.35 16.50 23.66
C LYS A 328 35.53 15.41 22.97
N GLU A 329 34.27 15.70 22.74
CA GLU A 329 33.32 14.87 22.00
C GLU A 329 33.02 15.54 20.66
N ARG A 330 33.03 14.77 19.58
CA ARG A 330 32.82 15.29 18.23
C ARG A 330 31.38 15.06 17.85
N GLN A 331 30.71 16.12 17.43
CA GLN A 331 29.30 16.11 17.10
C GLN A 331 29.08 16.27 15.61
N LEU A 332 28.08 15.61 15.07
CA LEU A 332 27.69 15.64 13.67
C LEU A 332 26.19 15.86 13.59
N TYR A 333 25.76 16.66 12.63
CA TYR A 333 24.35 16.81 12.29
C TYR A 333 24.05 15.99 11.05
N LEU A 334 22.99 15.18 11.09
CA LEU A 334 22.43 14.49 9.94
C LEU A 334 21.21 15.28 9.47
N GLY A 335 21.19 15.67 8.20
CA GLY A 335 20.10 16.49 7.71
C GLY A 335 19.74 16.27 6.24
N LEU A 336 18.54 16.72 5.91
CA LEU A 336 18.02 16.76 4.55
C LEU A 336 18.42 18.07 3.90
N LYS A 337 19.36 18.00 2.95
CA LYS A 337 19.77 19.13 2.13
C LYS A 337 18.88 19.21 0.90
N VAL A 338 18.12 20.29 0.78
CA VAL A 338 17.17 20.49 -0.33
C VAL A 338 17.73 21.48 -1.34
N THR A 339 17.68 21.13 -2.63
CA THR A 339 17.95 22.03 -3.74
C THR A 339 16.64 22.41 -4.40
N ARG A 340 16.35 23.71 -4.50
CA ARG A 340 15.12 24.22 -5.09
C ARG A 340 15.27 24.35 -6.60
N GLY A 341 14.25 23.89 -7.32
CA GLY A 341 14.03 24.03 -8.76
C GLY A 341 12.54 23.85 -9.05
N ASP A 342 12.15 23.64 -10.31
CA ASP A 342 10.74 23.36 -10.68
C ASP A 342 10.24 22.07 -10.01
N VAL A 343 11.07 21.03 -10.01
CA VAL A 343 10.92 19.84 -9.16
C VAL A 343 12.05 19.87 -8.12
N PRO A 344 11.74 19.79 -6.81
CA PRO A 344 12.78 19.83 -5.79
C PRO A 344 13.62 18.55 -5.83
N THR A 345 14.90 18.66 -5.47
CA THR A 345 15.77 17.51 -5.19
C THR A 345 16.28 17.57 -3.76
N ALA A 346 16.58 16.41 -3.18
CA ALA A 346 17.11 16.35 -1.83
C ALA A 346 18.11 15.22 -1.63
N GLU A 347 19.08 15.49 -0.77
CA GLU A 347 20.14 14.57 -0.38
C GLU A 347 20.24 14.56 1.15
N VAL A 348 20.25 13.37 1.75
CA VAL A 348 20.61 13.20 3.16
C VAL A 348 22.12 13.24 3.26
N THR A 349 22.63 14.16 4.08
CA THR A 349 24.08 14.37 4.26
C THR A 349 24.40 14.74 5.70
N SER A 350 25.68 14.87 6.00
CA SER A 350 26.20 15.28 7.31
C SER A 350 26.95 16.59 7.25
N VAL A 351 26.98 17.28 8.38
CA VAL A 351 27.88 18.42 8.64
C VAL A 351 28.45 18.34 10.05
N ARG A 352 29.67 18.85 10.23
CA ARG A 352 30.34 18.89 11.53
C ARG A 352 29.71 19.92 12.46
N GLY A 353 29.37 19.50 13.68
CA GLY A 353 28.93 20.38 14.76
C GLY A 353 30.08 20.83 15.66
N ALA A 354 29.76 21.70 16.62
CA ALA A 354 30.71 22.14 17.63
C ALA A 354 31.14 20.96 18.53
N ASP A 355 32.37 21.01 19.03
CA ASP A 355 32.88 20.00 19.95
C ASP A 355 32.14 20.10 21.31
N GLY A 356 31.73 18.96 21.87
CA GLY A 356 31.17 18.81 23.23
C GLY A 356 32.23 18.40 24.26
N ILE A 357 31.87 18.37 25.54
CA ILE A 357 32.79 18.07 26.65
C ILE A 357 32.16 17.31 27.83
N ASP A 358 30.94 16.82 27.74
CA ASP A 358 30.17 16.37 28.92
C ASP A 358 29.32 15.10 28.71
N GLY A 359 29.41 14.44 27.55
CA GLY A 359 28.54 13.31 27.23
C GLY A 359 27.21 13.73 26.61
N HIS A 360 26.88 15.03 26.61
CA HIS A 360 25.66 15.53 25.99
C HIS A 360 25.89 15.85 24.52
N ALA A 361 25.05 15.27 23.67
CA ALA A 361 24.95 15.71 22.28
C ALA A 361 24.24 17.07 22.23
N THR A 362 25.00 18.14 22.01
CA THR A 362 24.47 19.52 21.95
C THR A 362 24.11 19.92 20.53
N PHE A 363 22.85 19.71 20.15
CA PHE A 363 22.38 20.12 18.84
C PHE A 363 22.00 21.59 18.84
N LEU A 364 22.90 22.42 18.32
CA LEU A 364 22.57 23.78 17.93
C LEU A 364 21.57 23.71 16.76
N LYS A 365 20.28 23.68 17.11
CA LYS A 365 19.16 23.72 16.17
C LYS A 365 18.67 25.16 16.03
N GLY A 366 18.47 25.59 14.80
CA GLY A 366 17.73 26.81 14.50
C GLY A 366 16.25 26.47 14.37
N GLU A 367 15.38 27.37 14.78
CA GLU A 367 13.94 27.28 14.50
C GLU A 367 13.57 28.35 13.49
N ARG A 368 13.10 27.93 12.31
CA ARG A 368 12.57 28.86 11.30
C ARG A 368 11.10 28.56 11.09
N MET A 369 10.28 29.58 11.27
CA MET A 369 8.86 29.49 10.92
C MET A 369 8.73 29.60 9.41
N ASP A 370 8.08 28.61 8.80
CA ASP A 370 7.71 28.70 7.39
C ASP A 370 6.71 29.85 7.22
N PRO A 371 6.98 30.83 6.35
CA PRO A 371 6.13 32.01 6.20
C PRO A 371 4.74 31.69 5.62
N ASN A 372 4.58 30.56 4.94
CA ASN A 372 3.33 30.15 4.31
C ASN A 372 2.52 29.19 5.19
N THR A 373 3.18 28.22 5.84
CA THR A 373 2.49 27.20 6.65
C THR A 373 2.40 27.56 8.14
N ARG A 374 3.18 28.55 8.59
CA ARG A 374 3.38 28.91 10.01
C ARG A 374 3.88 27.77 10.88
N GLU A 375 4.50 26.76 10.28
CA GLU A 375 5.09 25.64 11.02
C GLU A 375 6.54 25.90 11.37
N LEU A 376 6.95 25.46 12.56
CA LEU A 376 8.33 25.54 13.04
C LEU A 376 9.15 24.42 12.41
N GLN A 377 10.19 24.78 11.66
CA GLN A 377 11.17 23.86 11.12
C GLN A 377 12.41 23.82 12.01
N SER A 378 12.86 22.61 12.37
CA SER A 378 14.16 22.42 13.02
C SER A 378 15.24 22.31 11.95
N LEU A 379 16.08 23.33 11.86
CA LEU A 379 17.20 23.40 10.92
C LEU A 379 18.53 23.19 11.65
N VAL A 380 19.51 22.68 10.94
CA VAL A 380 20.90 22.69 11.41
C VAL A 380 21.42 24.14 11.31
N ILE A 381 21.92 24.70 12.42
CA ILE A 381 22.40 26.10 12.47
C ILE A 381 23.43 26.39 11.37
N ASP A 382 23.35 27.59 10.80
CA ASP A 382 24.20 28.10 9.72
C ASP A 382 24.17 27.27 8.42
N THR A 383 23.15 26.39 8.28
CA THR A 383 22.89 25.65 7.05
C THR A 383 21.42 25.77 6.63
N SER A 384 21.12 25.35 5.40
CA SER A 384 19.74 25.18 4.91
C SER A 384 19.23 23.73 5.05
N MET A 385 19.82 22.92 5.94
CA MET A 385 19.48 21.51 6.12
C MET A 385 18.40 21.33 7.19
N THR A 386 17.37 20.53 6.88
CA THR A 386 16.41 20.08 7.89
C THR A 386 17.06 19.02 8.76
N LEU A 387 17.00 19.17 10.08
CA LEU A 387 17.58 18.21 11.03
C LEU A 387 16.79 16.89 11.01
N LEU A 388 17.46 15.78 10.66
CA LEU A 388 16.89 14.42 10.72
C LEU A 388 17.37 13.64 11.94
N GLY A 389 18.53 14.02 12.47
CA GLY A 389 19.18 13.37 13.59
C GLY A 389 20.54 13.97 13.83
N GLY A 390 21.26 13.44 14.80
CA GLY A 390 22.66 13.79 14.96
C GLY A 390 23.45 12.66 15.59
N ALA A 391 24.76 12.73 15.44
CA ALA A 391 25.68 11.78 16.02
C ALA A 391 26.67 12.50 16.93
N HIS A 392 27.15 11.83 17.96
CA HIS A 392 28.29 12.29 18.73
C HIS A 392 29.17 11.12 19.13
N THR A 393 30.44 11.40 19.40
CA THR A 393 31.39 10.42 19.91
C THR A 393 31.46 10.49 21.43
N HIS A 394 31.69 9.34 22.05
CA HIS A 394 31.97 9.24 23.47
C HIS A 394 33.48 9.18 23.70
N ASN A 395 33.96 9.88 24.74
CA ASN A 395 35.38 9.90 25.14
C ASN A 395 35.59 9.33 26.56
N LEU A 396 36.84 9.16 26.97
CA LEU A 396 37.22 8.65 28.30
C LEU A 396 37.12 9.69 29.43
N ALA A 397 37.15 10.99 29.11
CA ALA A 397 37.34 12.05 30.11
C ALA A 397 36.05 12.46 30.85
N THR A 398 34.88 12.30 30.23
CA THR A 398 33.62 12.88 30.73
C THR A 398 32.91 12.05 31.79
N ARG A 399 33.13 10.72 31.85
CA ARG A 399 32.48 9.83 32.84
C ARG A 399 33.40 8.73 33.37
N PRO A 400 34.16 8.98 34.45
CA PRO A 400 35.12 8.00 34.99
C PRO A 400 34.49 6.72 35.61
N ILE A 401 33.15 6.59 35.70
CA ILE A 401 32.52 5.61 36.61
C ILE A 401 31.39 4.74 36.03
N LYS A 402 31.16 4.67 34.71
CA LYS A 402 30.40 3.53 34.11
C LYS A 402 30.46 3.53 32.58
N ASN A 403 31.51 2.89 32.05
CA ASN A 403 31.59 2.44 30.66
C ASN A 403 30.61 1.27 30.46
N ILE A 404 29.38 1.58 30.07
CA ILE A 404 28.46 0.57 29.54
C ILE A 404 28.31 0.90 28.05
N PRO A 405 28.75 0.02 27.13
CA PRO A 405 28.51 0.18 25.70
C PRO A 405 27.04 0.53 25.44
N GLY A 406 26.79 1.63 24.74
CA GLY A 406 25.42 2.07 24.49
C GLY A 406 25.14 3.56 24.54
N THR A 407 23.87 3.85 24.74
CA THR A 407 23.35 5.21 24.88
C THR A 407 23.34 5.60 26.36
N SER A 408 23.79 6.80 26.68
CA SER A 408 23.83 7.35 28.03
C SER A 408 22.50 8.02 28.43
N ALA A 409 22.33 8.38 29.71
CA ALA A 409 21.19 9.17 30.17
C ALA A 409 21.11 10.54 29.45
N ASP A 410 22.26 11.09 29.10
CA ASP A 410 22.42 12.38 28.44
C ASP A 410 21.94 12.30 27.00
N ASP A 411 22.16 11.16 26.35
CA ASP A 411 21.68 10.87 25.00
C ASP A 411 20.15 10.74 25.00
N VAL A 412 19.55 10.27 26.10
CA VAL A 412 18.10 10.23 26.28
C VAL A 412 17.54 11.64 26.34
N ASP A 413 18.13 12.47 27.20
CA ASP A 413 17.69 13.85 27.40
C ASP A 413 17.90 14.68 26.14
N ALA A 414 19.01 14.48 25.43
CA ALA A 414 19.28 15.12 24.15
C ALA A 414 18.29 14.69 23.06
N ALA A 415 18.05 13.38 22.88
CA ALA A 415 17.08 12.89 21.90
C ALA A 415 15.67 13.44 22.17
N ALA A 416 15.24 13.43 23.43
CA ALA A 416 13.95 13.97 23.86
C ALA A 416 13.87 15.50 23.67
N GLY A 417 14.85 16.25 24.18
CA GLY A 417 14.87 17.71 24.14
C GLY A 417 14.98 18.29 22.73
N HIS A 418 15.73 17.62 21.85
CA HIS A 418 15.83 18.00 20.45
C HIS A 418 14.75 17.38 19.56
N ASN A 419 13.90 16.52 20.13
CA ASN A 419 12.83 15.81 19.43
C ASN A 419 13.35 15.09 18.18
N THR A 420 14.52 14.46 18.27
CA THR A 420 15.23 13.82 17.15
C THR A 420 15.99 12.57 17.59
N THR A 421 16.56 11.85 16.62
CA THR A 421 17.39 10.66 16.90
C THR A 421 18.83 11.04 17.16
N VAL A 422 19.42 10.45 18.20
CA VAL A 422 20.84 10.60 18.56
C VAL A 422 21.57 9.29 18.32
N TYR A 423 22.71 9.36 17.65
CA TYR A 423 23.62 8.25 17.44
C TYR A 423 24.90 8.46 18.28
N SER A 424 25.19 7.54 19.19
CA SER A 424 26.44 7.58 19.96
C SER A 424 27.48 6.67 19.32
N ILE A 425 28.74 7.11 19.26
CA ILE A 425 29.86 6.37 18.68
C ILE A 425 30.88 6.07 19.78
N ASP A 426 31.20 4.79 19.94
CA ASP A 426 32.08 4.28 21.01
C ASP A 426 33.57 4.52 20.71
N SER A 427 33.98 5.78 20.65
CA SER A 427 35.35 6.18 20.27
C SER A 427 36.41 5.99 21.37
N TRP A 428 36.02 5.61 22.60
CA TRP A 428 36.94 5.50 23.74
C TRP A 428 37.85 4.27 23.71
N THR A 429 37.49 3.20 22.99
CA THR A 429 38.28 1.95 22.94
C THR A 429 39.50 2.01 22.02
N GLY A 430 39.74 3.15 21.37
CA GLY A 430 40.70 3.25 20.27
C GLY A 430 40.14 2.68 18.96
N SER A 431 41.00 2.52 17.95
CA SER A 431 40.60 1.99 16.64
C SER A 431 40.43 0.47 16.71
N GLN A 432 39.22 -0.03 16.42
CA GLN A 432 38.92 -1.46 16.36
C GLN A 432 38.89 -2.00 14.92
N ASN A 433 39.26 -3.27 14.76
CA ASN A 433 39.08 -3.98 13.50
C ASN A 433 37.58 -4.14 13.20
N GLY A 434 37.12 -3.60 12.07
CA GLY A 434 35.68 -3.53 11.75
C GLY A 434 34.97 -2.28 12.27
N GLY A 435 35.71 -1.29 12.79
CA GLY A 435 35.19 0.01 13.23
C GLY A 435 34.59 0.00 14.63
N ASN A 436 34.41 1.19 15.20
CA ASN A 436 33.83 1.36 16.53
C ASN A 436 32.31 1.27 16.46
N ALA A 437 31.69 0.74 17.52
CA ALA A 437 30.25 0.54 17.59
C ALA A 437 29.49 1.88 17.54
N ILE A 438 28.34 1.86 16.87
CA ILE A 438 27.38 2.97 16.87
C ILE A 438 26.10 2.48 17.52
N HIS A 439 25.60 3.25 18.48
CA HIS A 439 24.32 3.02 19.14
C HIS A 439 23.33 4.11 18.76
N ARG A 440 22.05 3.88 19.04
CA ARG A 440 20.97 4.79 18.66
C ARG A 440 20.00 4.99 19.81
N ARG A 441 19.62 6.24 20.05
CA ARG A 441 18.50 6.64 20.92
C ARG A 441 17.49 7.45 20.10
N THR A 442 16.22 7.04 20.11
CA THR A 442 15.15 7.86 19.52
C THR A 442 14.53 8.78 20.55
N SER A 443 13.90 9.86 20.11
CA SER A 443 13.19 10.82 20.96
C SER A 443 12.04 10.21 21.77
N GLU A 444 11.49 9.10 21.33
CA GLU A 444 10.42 8.35 22.00
C GLU A 444 10.96 7.42 23.10
N GLY A 445 12.28 7.42 23.34
CA GLY A 445 12.92 6.67 24.41
C GLY A 445 13.32 5.24 24.05
N VAL A 446 13.43 4.90 22.76
CA VAL A 446 13.92 3.59 22.31
C VAL A 446 15.44 3.63 22.18
N SER A 447 16.15 2.80 22.94
CA SER A 447 17.58 2.54 22.75
C SER A 447 17.80 1.29 21.91
N THR A 448 18.74 1.35 20.99
CA THR A 448 19.19 0.21 20.21
C THR A 448 20.72 0.19 20.20
N LEU A 449 21.29 -0.92 20.66
CA LEU A 449 22.73 -1.10 20.69
C LEU A 449 23.23 -1.67 19.35
N ASN A 450 24.43 -1.27 18.92
CA ASN A 450 25.12 -1.83 17.76
C ASN A 450 24.30 -1.74 16.46
N VAL A 451 23.81 -0.54 16.14
CA VAL A 451 23.08 -0.27 14.89
C VAL A 451 24.01 -0.22 13.66
N GLY A 452 25.32 -0.24 13.88
CA GLY A 452 26.36 -0.27 12.86
C GLY A 452 27.73 -0.05 13.49
N THR A 453 28.75 0.09 12.65
CA THR A 453 30.09 0.50 13.06
C THR A 453 30.60 1.66 12.21
N THR A 454 31.68 2.34 12.62
CA THR A 454 32.26 3.45 11.84
C THR A 454 32.73 3.07 10.43
N THR A 455 32.92 1.78 10.14
CA THR A 455 33.27 1.26 8.82
C THR A 455 32.11 0.58 8.08
N ASN A 456 30.98 0.33 8.76
CA ASN A 456 29.79 -0.25 8.17
C ASN A 456 28.53 0.31 8.84
N GLN A 457 28.08 1.46 8.33
CA GLN A 457 26.98 2.24 8.88
C GLN A 457 25.99 2.64 7.79
N ASN A 458 24.71 2.71 8.18
CA ASN A 458 23.67 3.31 7.36
C ASN A 458 22.84 4.33 8.16
N ILE A 459 23.51 5.12 8.99
CA ILE A 459 22.85 6.08 9.90
C ILE A 459 22.09 7.17 9.14
N GLY A 460 22.51 7.52 7.91
CA GLY A 460 21.80 8.48 7.06
C GLY A 460 20.42 7.99 6.64
N GLN A 461 20.33 6.82 6.00
CA GLN A 461 19.03 6.24 5.63
C GLN A 461 18.19 5.93 6.87
N ALA A 462 18.81 5.44 7.95
CA ALA A 462 18.10 5.16 9.19
C ALA A 462 17.49 6.43 9.80
N ALA A 463 18.24 7.55 9.81
CA ALA A 463 17.74 8.83 10.33
C ALA A 463 16.54 9.33 9.52
N LEU A 464 16.61 9.26 8.18
CA LEU A 464 15.49 9.62 7.31
C LEU A 464 14.24 8.77 7.59
N ASN A 465 14.39 7.45 7.65
CA ASN A 465 13.26 6.54 7.87
C ASN A 465 12.61 6.77 9.24
N ILE A 466 13.41 6.95 10.30
CA ILE A 466 12.91 7.21 11.65
C ILE A 466 12.18 8.55 11.71
N HIS A 467 12.74 9.59 11.07
CA HIS A 467 12.12 10.92 11.00
C HIS A 467 10.74 10.86 10.32
N ILE A 468 10.61 10.10 9.24
CA ILE A 468 9.32 9.90 8.54
C ILE A 468 8.36 9.07 9.39
N ASP A 469 8.81 7.93 9.91
CA ASP A 469 7.98 7.04 10.72
C ASP A 469 7.42 7.77 11.93
N LYS A 470 8.23 8.59 12.61
CA LYS A 470 7.77 9.42 13.73
C LYS A 470 6.62 10.34 13.35
N GLN A 471 6.69 10.99 12.20
CA GLN A 471 5.65 11.91 11.74
C GLN A 471 4.35 11.18 11.35
N LYS A 472 4.45 9.93 10.88
CA LYS A 472 3.28 9.08 10.59
C LYS A 472 2.47 8.75 11.84
N HIS A 473 3.12 8.57 12.99
CA HIS A 473 2.43 8.23 14.25
C HIS A 473 1.75 9.44 14.92
N ASN A 474 2.16 10.66 14.56
CA ASN A 474 1.61 11.90 15.11
C ASN A 474 0.47 12.49 14.27
N ARG A 475 0.11 11.85 13.15
CA ARG A 475 -1.06 12.16 12.31
C ARG A 475 -2.12 11.10 12.52
#